data_AF-A0A503PSL3-F1
#
_entry.id   AF-A0A503PSL3-F1
#
_cell.length_a   1.000
_cell.length_b   1.000
_cell.length_c   1.000
_cell.angle_alpha   90.00
_cell.angle_beta   90.00
_cell.angle_gamma   90.00
#
_symmetry.space_group_name_H-M   'P 1'
#
loop_
_entity.id
_entity.type
_entity.pdbx_description
1 polymer ?
#
loop_
_entity_poly.entity_id
_entity_poly.type
_entity_poly.pdbx_seq_one_letter_code
_entity_poly.pdbx_strand_id
1 'polypeptide(L)'
;MRGREAERNYQLQDYKSAAKGGCGVIKYHPVRLNELIEHYMETRLSHRSPVSVAAATRAILTVMPDCSVESPQLSNMIARSAVKHGHAVSFDLMSI
;
A
#
# COMPACT_ATOMS: atom_id res chain seq x y z
N MET A 1 -3.92 24.29 12.11
CA MET A 1 -3.56 23.45 10.95
C MET A 1 -2.08 23.02 11.04
N ARG A 2 -1.67 22.27 12.08
CA ARG A 2 -0.23 22.03 12.39
C ARG A 2 0.17 20.53 12.43
N GLY A 3 -0.78 19.61 12.20
CA GLY A 3 -0.56 18.15 12.29
C GLY A 3 -0.08 17.48 11.00
N ARG A 4 -0.53 17.97 9.82
CA ARG A 4 -0.24 17.33 8.52
C ARG A 4 1.21 17.48 8.06
N GLU A 5 1.95 18.46 8.56
CA GLU A 5 3.37 18.66 8.19
C GLU A 5 4.31 17.74 8.98
N ALA A 6 3.98 17.45 10.24
CA ALA A 6 4.76 16.57 11.09
C ALA A 6 4.70 15.11 10.60
N GLU A 7 3.51 14.64 10.18
CA GLU A 7 3.34 13.29 9.63
C GLU A 7 4.11 13.11 8.32
N ARG A 8 4.10 14.11 7.43
CA ARG A 8 4.89 14.08 6.19
C ARG A 8 6.39 14.03 6.47
N ASN A 9 6.87 14.82 7.43
CA ASN A 9 8.29 14.82 7.79
C ASN A 9 8.72 13.51 8.47
N TYR A 10 7.85 12.87 9.26
CA TYR A 10 8.12 11.57 9.86
C TYR A 10 8.25 10.48 8.79
N GLN A 11 7.33 10.46 7.82
CA GLN A 11 7.36 9.51 6.70
C GLN A 11 8.60 9.71 5.80
N LEU A 12 9.06 10.96 5.64
CA LEU A 12 10.26 11.30 4.88
C LEU A 12 11.56 10.95 5.62
N GLN A 13 11.58 10.87 6.94
CA GLN A 13 12.79 10.49 7.69
C GLN A 13 13.06 8.98 7.58
N ASP A 14 12.00 8.16 7.60
CA ASP A 14 12.10 6.71 7.41
C ASP A 14 12.62 6.34 6.00
N TYR A 15 12.14 7.06 4.97
CA TYR A 15 12.59 6.84 3.58
C TYR A 15 14.11 7.04 3.39
N LYS A 16 14.71 8.03 4.07
CA LYS A 16 16.15 8.31 3.94
C LYS A 16 17.02 7.24 4.59
N SER A 17 16.49 6.55 5.60
CA SER A 17 17.19 5.46 6.29
C SER A 17 17.31 4.21 5.41
N ALA A 18 16.26 3.87 4.65
CA ALA A 18 16.23 2.72 3.75
C ALA A 18 17.14 2.85 2.49
N ALA A 19 17.62 4.06 2.18
CA ALA A 19 18.43 4.32 0.99
C ALA A 19 19.92 3.94 1.15
N LYS A 20 20.43 3.73 2.38
CA LYS A 20 21.84 3.38 2.62
C LYS A 20 22.05 1.87 2.75
N GLY A 21 22.14 1.18 1.62
CA GLY A 21 22.59 -0.21 1.59
C GLY A 21 22.34 -0.91 0.26
N GLY A 22 23.43 -1.25 -0.43
CA GLY A 22 23.67 -2.51 -1.15
C GLY A 22 22.86 -2.86 -2.41
N CYS A 23 23.59 -2.97 -3.53
CA CYS A 23 23.40 -3.85 -4.70
C CYS A 23 21.97 -4.21 -5.16
N GLY A 24 21.56 -3.61 -6.29
CA GLY A 24 20.93 -4.39 -7.39
C GLY A 24 19.46 -4.77 -7.29
N VAL A 25 18.63 -4.07 -6.52
CA VAL A 25 17.17 -4.21 -6.61
C VAL A 25 16.59 -2.84 -6.91
N ILE A 26 15.73 -2.71 -7.92
CA ILE A 26 15.00 -1.46 -8.17
C ILE A 26 14.19 -1.18 -6.90
N LYS A 27 14.69 -0.33 -6.01
CA LYS A 27 13.95 0.11 -4.82
C LYS A 27 12.76 0.92 -5.33
N TYR A 28 11.62 0.28 -5.50
CA TYR A 28 10.40 0.96 -5.91
C TYR A 28 10.04 1.97 -4.82
N HIS A 29 10.02 3.25 -5.21
CA HIS A 29 9.78 4.35 -4.29
C HIS A 29 8.41 4.14 -3.60
N PRO A 30 8.31 4.22 -2.27
CA PRO A 30 7.06 3.95 -1.52
C PRO A 30 5.88 4.82 -1.99
N VAL A 31 6.17 5.98 -2.59
CA VAL A 31 5.16 6.84 -3.24
C VAL A 31 4.48 6.12 -4.41
N ARG A 32 5.22 5.38 -5.26
CA ARG A 32 4.65 4.66 -6.42
C ARG A 32 3.73 3.52 -5.99
N LEU A 33 4.09 2.81 -4.91
CA LEU A 33 3.24 1.78 -4.33
C LEU A 33 1.92 2.40 -3.83
N ASN A 34 2.02 3.52 -3.12
CA ASN A 34 0.84 4.20 -2.59
C ASN A 34 -0.07 4.72 -3.71
N GLU A 35 0.50 5.33 -4.76
CA GLU A 35 -0.24 5.76 -5.95
C GLU A 35 -0.95 4.58 -6.63
N LEU A 36 -0.27 3.43 -6.75
CA LEU A 36 -0.86 2.22 -7.33
C LEU A 36 -2.02 1.67 -6.49
N ILE A 37 -1.89 1.66 -5.17
CA ILE A 37 -2.96 1.25 -4.25
C ILE A 37 -4.16 2.19 -4.39
N GLU A 38 -3.93 3.51 -4.36
CA GLU A 38 -5.00 4.51 -4.49
C GLU A 38 -5.71 4.35 -5.84
N HIS A 39 -4.97 4.20 -6.93
CA HIS A 39 -5.53 3.98 -8.26
C HIS A 39 -6.35 2.68 -8.35
N TYR A 40 -5.89 1.61 -7.69
CA TYR A 40 -6.66 0.36 -7.59
C TYR A 40 -8.01 0.58 -6.87
N MET A 41 -8.07 1.45 -5.87
CA MET A 41 -9.33 1.78 -5.17
C MET A 41 -10.24 2.69 -6.00
N GLU A 42 -9.68 3.65 -6.73
CA GLU A 42 -10.42 4.56 -7.61
C GLU A 42 -11.07 3.84 -8.80
N THR A 43 -10.39 2.83 -9.36
CA THR A 43 -10.90 2.06 -10.51
C THR A 43 -12.03 1.11 -10.15
N ARG A 44 -12.27 0.85 -8.85
CA ARG A 44 -13.42 0.07 -8.39
C ARG A 44 -14.71 0.90 -8.43
N LEU A 45 -15.42 0.81 -9.55
CA LEU A 45 -16.74 1.44 -9.79
C LEU A 45 -17.85 0.97 -8.83
N SER A 46 -17.68 -0.18 -8.17
CA SER A 46 -18.72 -0.78 -7.33
C SER A 46 -18.28 -0.83 -5.87
N HIS A 47 -18.77 0.12 -5.07
CA HIS A 47 -18.68 0.12 -3.61
C HIS A 47 -19.49 -1.02 -2.96
N ARG A 48 -20.24 -1.81 -3.76
CA ARG A 48 -21.15 -2.84 -3.25
C ARG A 48 -20.45 -4.14 -2.87
N SER A 49 -19.22 -4.36 -3.34
CA SER A 49 -18.45 -5.56 -3.01
C SER A 49 -17.25 -5.19 -2.16
N PRO A 50 -17.00 -5.89 -1.04
CA PRO A 50 -15.84 -5.62 -0.22
C PRO A 50 -14.53 -5.83 -1.00
N VAL A 51 -13.49 -5.11 -0.59
CA VAL A 51 -12.13 -5.28 -1.08
C VAL A 51 -11.50 -6.42 -0.29
N SER A 52 -11.30 -7.55 -0.95
CA SER A 52 -10.46 -8.65 -0.45
C SER A 52 -9.01 -8.18 -0.44
N VAL A 53 -8.38 -8.23 0.74
CA VAL A 53 -6.98 -7.85 0.92
C VAL A 53 -6.07 -8.80 0.17
N ALA A 54 -6.37 -10.11 0.15
CA ALA A 54 -5.55 -11.08 -0.58
C ALA A 54 -5.63 -10.85 -2.10
N ALA A 55 -6.82 -10.58 -2.65
CA ALA A 55 -7.00 -10.29 -4.06
C ALA A 55 -6.32 -8.97 -4.46
N ALA A 56 -6.48 -7.92 -3.65
CA ALA A 56 -5.83 -6.63 -3.89
C ALA A 56 -4.30 -6.76 -3.85
N THR A 57 -3.75 -7.46 -2.86
CA THR A 57 -2.31 -7.74 -2.76
C THR A 57 -1.80 -8.45 -4.01
N ARG A 58 -2.50 -9.49 -4.47
CA ARG A 58 -2.11 -10.20 -5.71
C ARG A 58 -2.16 -9.29 -6.94
N ALA A 59 -3.19 -8.45 -7.07
CA ALA A 59 -3.30 -7.52 -8.19
C ALA A 59 -2.13 -6.51 -8.20
N ILE A 60 -1.82 -5.93 -7.04
CA ILE A 60 -0.72 -4.98 -6.88
C ILE A 60 0.63 -5.64 -7.18
N LEU A 61 0.87 -6.85 -6.66
CA LEU A 61 2.10 -7.61 -6.91
C LEU A 61 2.22 -8.10 -8.36
N THR A 62 1.11 -8.24 -9.09
CA THR A 62 1.15 -8.56 -10.53
C THR A 62 1.73 -7.39 -11.32
N VAL A 63 1.39 -6.15 -10.94
CA VAL A 63 1.92 -4.94 -11.58
C VAL A 63 3.32 -4.60 -11.05
N MET A 64 3.61 -4.95 -9.79
CA MET A 64 4.86 -4.66 -9.11
C MET A 64 5.39 -5.90 -8.37
N PRO A 65 6.01 -6.85 -9.10
CA PRO A 65 6.48 -8.11 -8.52
C PRO A 65 7.63 -7.94 -7.54
N ASP A 66 8.48 -6.92 -7.73
CA ASP A 66 9.62 -6.63 -6.85
C ASP A 66 9.26 -5.71 -5.68
N CYS A 67 8.01 -5.77 -5.21
CA CYS A 67 7.55 -4.97 -4.07
C CYS A 67 8.32 -5.36 -2.80
N SER A 68 9.11 -4.43 -2.27
CA SER A 68 9.95 -4.65 -1.07
C SER A 68 9.19 -4.53 0.26
N VAL A 69 7.87 -4.32 0.21
CA VAL A 69 7.02 -4.17 1.40
C VAL A 69 6.50 -5.54 1.83
N GLU A 70 6.66 -5.88 3.11
CA GLU A 70 6.19 -7.14 3.65
C GLU A 70 4.66 -7.27 3.53
N SER A 71 4.19 -8.50 3.29
CA SER A 71 2.77 -8.80 3.07
C SER A 71 1.81 -8.21 4.14
N PRO A 72 2.10 -8.28 5.46
CA PRO A 72 1.24 -7.68 6.48
C PRO A 72 1.18 -6.16 6.39
N GLN A 73 2.31 -5.51 6.08
CA GLN A 73 2.38 -4.06 5.93
C GLN A 73 1.64 -3.60 4.67
N LEU A 74 1.81 -4.32 3.56
CA LEU A 74 1.08 -4.07 2.31
C LEU A 74 -0.44 -4.23 2.51
N SER A 75 -0.85 -5.28 3.21
CA SER A 75 -2.23 -5.54 3.59
C SER A 75 -2.85 -4.38 4.37
N ASN A 76 -2.11 -3.83 5.33
CA ASN A 76 -2.55 -2.67 6.10
C ASN A 76 -2.66 -1.40 5.23
N MET A 77 -1.71 -1.17 4.32
CA MET A 77 -1.78 -0.04 3.38
C MET A 77 -3.02 -0.11 2.48
N ILE A 78 -3.30 -1.29 1.95
CA ILE A 78 -4.51 -1.58 1.15
C ILE A 78 -5.77 -1.32 1.97
N ALA A 79 -5.86 -1.87 3.17
CA ALA A 79 -7.03 -1.71 4.03
C ALA A 79 -7.29 -0.23 4.37
N ARG A 80 -6.24 0.53 4.70
CA ARG A 80 -6.34 1.97 4.97
C ARG A 80 -6.84 2.74 3.74
N SER A 81 -6.33 2.43 2.56
CA SER A 81 -6.76 3.09 1.32
C SER A 81 -8.20 2.73 0.95
N ALA A 82 -8.61 1.48 1.13
CA ALA A 82 -9.98 1.04 0.90
C ALA A 82 -10.98 1.76 1.82
N VAL A 83 -10.69 1.85 3.12
CA VAL A 83 -11.53 2.59 4.09
C VAL A 83 -11.61 4.07 3.71
N LYS A 84 -10.48 4.68 3.31
CA LYS A 84 -10.44 6.08 2.87
C LYS A 84 -11.36 6.33 1.66
N HIS A 85 -11.48 5.38 0.75
CA HIS A 85 -12.36 5.46 -0.43
C HIS A 85 -13.80 4.99 -0.16
N GLY A 86 -14.15 4.66 1.07
CA GLY A 86 -15.51 4.20 1.42
C GLY A 86 -15.81 2.78 0.94
N HIS A 87 -14.79 1.96 0.73
CA HIS A 87 -14.96 0.53 0.44
C HIS A 87 -14.92 -0.29 1.73
N ALA A 88 -15.84 -1.24 1.85
CA ALA A 88 -15.74 -2.27 2.89
C ALA A 88 -14.49 -3.14 2.64
N VAL A 89 -13.81 -3.57 3.70
CA VAL A 89 -12.59 -4.39 3.60
C VAL A 89 -12.87 -5.79 4.13
N SER A 90 -12.47 -6.81 3.37
CA SER A 90 -12.47 -8.19 3.80
C SER A 90 -11.01 -8.62 4.01
N PHE A 91 -10.66 -8.86 5.27
CA PHE A 91 -9.40 -9.48 5.63
C PHE A 91 -9.55 -10.97 5.41
N ASP A 92 -9.10 -11.45 4.25
CA ASP A 92 -9.04 -12.88 3.99
C ASP A 92 -8.09 -13.50 5.01
N LEU A 93 -8.62 -14.39 5.85
CA LEU A 93 -7.79 -15.24 6.69
C LEU A 93 -6.98 -16.13 5.75
N MET A 94 -5.75 -15.74 5.45
CA MET A 94 -4.75 -16.69 4.99
C MET A 94 -4.57 -17.66 6.15
N SER A 95 -5.27 -18.79 6.09
CA SER A 95 -4.95 -19.94 6.94
C SER A 95 -3.50 -20.27 6.63
N ILE A 96 -2.63 -20.00 7.61
CA ILE A 96 -1.28 -20.55 7.67
C ILE A 96 -1.41 -22.07 7.81
#